data_AF-A0A6L7RTU6-F1
#
_entry.id   AF-A0A6L7RTU6-F1
#
_cell.length_a   1.000
_cell.length_b   1.000
_cell.length_c   1.000
_cell.angle_alpha   90.00
_cell.angle_beta   90.00
_cell.angle_gamma   90.00
#
_symmetry.space_group_name_H-M   'P 1'
#
loop_
_entity.id
_entity.type
_entity.pdbx_description
1 polymer ?
#
loop_
_entity_poly.entity_id
_entity_poly.type
_entity_poly.pdbx_seq_one_letter_code
_entity_poly.pdbx_strand_id
1 'polypeptide(L)'
;MRLYWRQRKRGFDLIVEDDDGDAFNVGGVRHTRRGGIEAMAKTMGYDPGRSIKNLPSMEHGMQFVEQFEPWRDFFPGYPLELESDVVVPDELS
;
A
#
# COMPACT_ATOMS: atom_id res chain seq x y z
N MET A 1 11.01 -2.30 -12.55
CA MET A 1 10.24 -2.23 -11.29
C MET A 1 9.03 -1.33 -11.44
N ARG A 2 7.91 -1.71 -10.83
CA ARG A 2 6.61 -1.02 -10.88
C ARG A 2 6.11 -0.76 -9.47
N LEU A 3 5.41 0.34 -9.25
CA LEU A 3 4.77 0.67 -7.98
C LEU A 3 3.27 0.91 -8.25
N TYR A 4 2.41 0.08 -7.68
CA TYR A 4 0.97 0.14 -7.97
C TYR A 4 0.12 -0.29 -6.78
N TRP A 5 -1.13 0.17 -6.76
CA TRP A 5 -2.15 -0.33 -5.84
C TRP A 5 -2.75 -1.63 -6.37
N ARG A 6 -2.78 -2.68 -5.54
CA ARG A 6 -3.42 -3.96 -5.85
C ARG A 6 -4.67 -4.16 -5.02
N GLN A 7 -5.80 -4.44 -5.65
CA GLN A 7 -7.04 -4.74 -4.96
C GLN A 7 -6.94 -6.08 -4.21
N ARG A 8 -7.54 -6.12 -3.02
CA ARG A 8 -7.78 -7.34 -2.25
C ARG A 8 -9.20 -7.36 -1.73
N LYS A 9 -9.67 -8.53 -1.30
CA LYS A 9 -11.04 -8.76 -0.78
C LYS A 9 -11.54 -7.72 0.25
N ARG A 10 -10.66 -7.05 1.00
CA ARG A 10 -11.03 -6.08 2.05
C ARG A 10 -10.16 -4.83 2.05
N GLY A 11 -9.75 -4.36 0.88
CA GLY A 11 -8.97 -3.13 0.75
C GLY A 11 -7.96 -3.22 -0.37
N PHE A 12 -6.79 -2.62 -0.16
CA PHE A 12 -5.76 -2.47 -1.19
C PHE A 12 -4.38 -2.59 -0.56
N ASP A 13 -3.47 -3.24 -1.28
CA ASP A 13 -2.07 -3.37 -0.91
C ASP A 13 -1.24 -2.50 -1.86
N LEU A 14 -0.27 -1.75 -1.32
CA LEU A 14 0.69 -1.01 -2.13
C LEU A 14 1.87 -1.95 -2.43
N ILE A 15 2.10 -2.21 -3.71
CA ILE A 15 3.04 -3.22 -4.19
C ILE A 15 4.16 -2.56 -4.99
N VAL A 16 5.39 -2.96 -4.68
CA VAL A 16 6.53 -2.81 -5.58
C VAL A 16 6.77 -4.17 -6.23
N GLU A 17 6.73 -4.25 -7.55
CA GLU A 17 6.98 -5.46 -8.32
C GLU A 17 8.24 -5.28 -9.16
N ASP A 18 9.14 -6.25 -9.16
CA ASP A 18 10.33 -6.22 -10.01
C ASP A 18 10.08 -6.82 -11.41
N ASP A 19 11.11 -6.81 -12.23
CA ASP A 19 11.03 -7.27 -13.62
C ASP A 19 10.94 -8.80 -13.76
N ASP A 20 11.19 -9.57 -12.68
CA ASP A 20 10.97 -11.03 -12.64
C ASP A 20 9.52 -11.36 -12.20
N GLY A 21 8.77 -10.36 -11.73
CA GLY A 21 7.42 -10.49 -11.21
C GLY A 21 7.36 -10.73 -9.70
N ASP A 22 8.47 -10.58 -8.98
CA ASP A 22 8.48 -10.67 -7.52
C ASP A 22 7.81 -9.43 -6.91
N ALA A 23 6.69 -9.65 -6.21
CA ALA A 23 5.88 -8.60 -5.62
C ALA A 23 6.17 -8.40 -4.12
N PHE A 24 6.59 -7.19 -3.75
CA PHE A 24 6.86 -6.76 -2.38
C PHE A 24 5.81 -5.78 -1.88
N ASN A 25 5.10 -6.13 -0.79
CA ASN A 25 4.18 -5.21 -0.12
C ASN A 25 4.93 -4.18 0.72
N VAL A 26 4.73 -2.90 0.41
CA VAL A 26 5.28 -1.74 1.13
C VAL A 26 4.24 -1.01 1.99
N GLY A 27 2.96 -1.39 1.89
CA GLY A 27 1.90 -0.78 2.67
C GLY A 27 0.51 -1.27 2.25
N GLY A 28 -0.52 -0.67 2.82
CA GLY A 28 -1.89 -1.03 2.50
C GLY A 28 -2.95 -0.27 3.28
N VAL A 29 -4.18 -0.33 2.78
CA VAL A 29 -5.39 0.12 3.46
C VAL A 29 -6.39 -1.03 3.52
N ARG A 30 -7.08 -1.20 4.65
CA ARG A 30 -8.01 -2.32 4.83
C ARG A 30 -9.19 -2.01 5.74
N HIS A 31 -10.29 -2.72 5.53
CA HIS A 31 -11.36 -2.83 6.50
C HIS A 31 -10.90 -3.68 7.69
N THR A 32 -11.09 -3.14 8.89
CA THR A 32 -10.87 -3.85 10.15
C THR A 32 -12.09 -4.70 10.51
N ARG A 33 -11.88 -5.71 11.37
CA ARG A 33 -12.97 -6.57 11.85
C ARG A 33 -14.01 -5.84 12.70
N ARG A 34 -13.69 -4.64 13.20
CA ARG A 34 -14.57 -3.78 14.01
C ARG A 34 -15.34 -2.74 13.19
N GLY A 35 -15.27 -2.82 11.85
CA GLY A 35 -15.99 -1.92 10.95
C GLY A 35 -15.27 -0.61 10.61
N GLY A 36 -14.13 -0.32 11.24
CA GLY A 36 -13.28 0.84 10.87
C GLY A 36 -12.34 0.55 9.72
N ILE A 37 -11.70 1.58 9.19
CA ILE A 37 -10.65 1.49 8.15
C ILE A 37 -9.30 1.79 8.79
N GLU A 38 -8.28 1.03 8.42
CA GLU A 38 -6.89 1.18 8.87
C GLU A 38 -5.98 1.31 7.65
N ALA A 39 -5.03 2.23 7.72
CA ALA A 39 -3.95 2.36 6.75
C ALA A 39 -2.60 2.11 7.44
N MET A 40 -1.68 1.47 6.72
CA MET A 40 -0.39 1.09 7.24
C MET A 40 0.67 1.19 6.14
N ALA A 41 1.74 1.91 6.45
CA ALA A 41 3.00 1.95 5.73
C ALA A 41 3.98 0.97 6.40
N LYS A 42 4.74 0.24 5.57
CA LYS A 42 5.81 -0.64 6.06
C LYS A 42 7.08 0.17 6.23
N THR A 43 7.86 -0.14 7.26
CA THR A 43 9.13 0.53 7.59
C THR A 43 10.13 -0.52 8.07
N MET A 44 11.43 -0.34 7.81
CA MET A 44 12.48 -1.23 8.33
C MET A 44 12.62 -1.14 9.86
N GLY A 45 12.22 -0.02 10.46
CA GLY A 45 12.22 0.22 11.91
C GLY A 45 10.83 0.36 12.52
N TYR A 46 10.77 0.64 13.83
CA TYR A 46 9.53 1.09 14.46
C TYR A 46 9.31 2.56 14.16
N ASP A 47 8.19 2.88 13.52
CA ASP A 47 7.73 4.24 13.32
C ASP A 47 6.27 4.32 13.79
N PRO A 48 5.94 5.11 14.84
CA PRO A 48 4.58 5.23 15.34
C PRO A 48 3.63 5.92 14.34
N GLY A 49 4.16 6.71 13.41
CA GLY A 49 3.45 7.39 12.34
C GLY A 49 3.19 6.51 11.12
N ARG A 50 3.63 5.25 11.10
CA ARG A 50 3.41 4.34 9.96
C ARG A 50 2.00 3.78 9.85
N SER A 51 1.13 4.02 10.84
CA SER A 51 -0.22 3.44 10.80
C SER A 51 -1.26 4.32 11.48
N ILE A 52 -2.44 4.43 10.87
CA ILE A 52 -3.58 5.15 11.41
C ILE A 52 -4.86 4.31 11.28
N LYS A 53 -5.80 4.53 12.20
CA LYS A 53 -7.05 3.76 12.32
C LYS A 53 -8.26 4.69 12.32
N ASN A 54 -9.44 4.10 12.09
CA ASN A 54 -10.73 4.80 12.05
C ASN A 54 -10.79 5.87 10.95
N LEU A 55 -10.17 5.59 9.82
CA LEU A 55 -10.22 6.45 8.65
C LEU A 55 -11.65 6.52 8.08
N PRO A 56 -12.04 7.66 7.48
CA PRO A 56 -13.38 7.85 6.95
C PRO A 56 -13.62 7.08 5.64
N SER A 57 -12.55 6.72 4.90
CA SER A 57 -12.66 6.00 3.62
C SER A 57 -11.36 5.27 3.27
N MET A 58 -11.42 4.38 2.26
CA MET A 58 -10.24 3.70 1.70
C MET A 58 -9.29 4.69 1.02
N GLU A 59 -9.84 5.66 0.28
CA GLU A 59 -9.08 6.69 -0.41
C GLU A 59 -8.22 7.53 0.54
N HIS A 60 -8.78 7.94 1.69
CA HIS A 60 -7.99 8.63 2.72
C HIS A 60 -6.85 7.76 3.26
N GLY A 61 -7.04 6.44 3.31
CA GLY A 61 -5.99 5.52 3.70
C GLY A 61 -4.91 5.35 2.65
N MET A 62 -5.27 5.31 1.37
CA MET A 62 -4.31 5.31 0.26
C MET A 62 -3.45 6.57 0.27
N GLN A 63 -4.10 7.75 0.33
CA GLN A 63 -3.41 9.05 0.38
C GLN A 63 -2.42 9.12 1.54
N PHE A 64 -2.78 8.60 2.72
CA PHE A 64 -1.86 8.53 3.85
C PHE A 64 -0.62 7.68 3.55
N VAL A 65 -0.79 6.49 2.95
CA VAL A 65 0.34 5.61 2.61
C VAL A 65 1.20 6.23 1.50
N GLU A 66 0.57 6.88 0.52
CA GLU A 66 1.26 7.60 -0.57
C GLU A 66 2.12 8.74 -0.03
N GLN A 67 1.58 9.57 0.86
CA GLN A 67 2.32 10.67 1.50
C GLN A 67 3.45 10.20 2.39
N PHE A 68 3.33 8.99 2.95
CA PHE A 68 4.38 8.39 3.77
C PHE A 68 5.56 7.85 2.92
N GLU A 69 5.32 7.55 1.64
CA GLU A 69 6.31 7.04 0.69
C GLU A 69 7.12 5.81 1.18
N PRO A 70 6.48 4.74 1.73
CA PRO A 70 7.18 3.64 2.40
C PRO A 70 8.14 2.85 1.49
N TRP A 71 7.94 2.86 0.18
CA TRP A 71 8.83 2.19 -0.76
C TRP A 71 10.24 2.77 -0.75
N ARG A 72 10.42 4.04 -0.37
CA ARG A 72 11.73 4.70 -0.32
C ARG A 72 12.68 4.07 0.70
N ASP A 73 12.13 3.50 1.77
CA ASP A 73 12.92 2.86 2.83
C ASP A 73 13.50 1.51 2.35
N PHE A 74 12.76 0.79 1.52
CA PHE A 74 13.15 -0.54 1.01
C PHE A 74 13.89 -0.51 -0.32
N PHE A 75 13.62 0.50 -1.16
CA PHE A 75 14.18 0.64 -2.51
C PHE A 75 14.86 2.01 -2.69
N PRO A 76 15.86 2.35 -1.85
CA PRO A 76 16.56 3.62 -1.98
C PRO A 76 17.30 3.70 -3.32
N GLY A 77 17.17 4.83 -4.01
CA GLY A 77 17.83 5.07 -5.30
C GLY A 77 17.06 4.62 -6.55
N TYR A 78 15.91 3.96 -6.38
CA TYR A 78 14.99 3.68 -7.49
C TYR A 78 13.91 4.76 -7.56
N PRO A 79 13.78 5.48 -8.69
CA PRO A 79 12.74 6.49 -8.87
C PRO A 79 11.39 5.81 -9.17
N LEU A 80 10.81 5.17 -8.17
CA LEU A 80 9.49 4.54 -8.28
C LEU A 80 8.39 5.61 -8.29
N GLU A 81 7.60 5.62 -9.36
CA GLU A 81 6.42 6.45 -9.51
C GLU A 81 5.17 5.57 -9.35
N LEU A 82 4.19 6.03 -8.57
CA LEU A 82 2.95 5.30 -8.37
C LEU A 82 2.11 5.33 -9.66
N GLU A 83 1.78 4.15 -10.17
CA GLU A 83 0.84 3.97 -11.27
C GLU A 83 -0.58 4.40 -10.85
N SER A 84 -1.32 5.02 -11.76
CA SER A 84 -2.67 5.53 -11.50
C SER A 84 -3.76 4.45 -11.50
N ASP A 85 -3.48 3.29 -12.10
CA ASP A 85 -4.44 2.20 -12.20
C ASP A 85 -4.35 1.25 -10.99
N VAL A 86 -5.50 0.70 -10.59
CA VAL A 86 -5.57 -0.31 -9.54
C VAL A 86 -5.60 -1.68 -10.19
N VAL A 87 -4.57 -2.48 -9.93
CA VAL A 87 -4.51 -3.85 -10.41
C VAL A 87 -5.50 -4.73 -9.65
N VAL A 88 -6.46 -5.29 -10.36
CA VAL A 88 -7.41 -6.28 -9.84
C VAL A 88 -6.88 -7.68 -10.19
N PRO A 89 -6.50 -8.52 -9.21
CA PRO A 89 -6.07 -9.88 -9.51
C PRO A 89 -7.24 -10.70 -10.05
N ASP A 90 -6.94 -11.64 -10.95
CA ASP A 90 -7.93 -12.48 -11.67
C ASP A 90 -8.91 -13.20 -10.72
N GLU A 91 -8.44 -13.61 -9.54
CA GLU A 91 -9.25 -14.27 -8.49
C GLU A 91 -10.37 -13.40 -7.90
N LEU A 92 -10.34 -12.08 -8.15
CA LEU A 92 -11.34 -11.10 -7.71
C LEU A 92 -12.15 -10.47 -8.86
N SER A 93 -11.86 -10.85 -10.11
CA SER A 93 -12.54 -10.34 -11.30
C SER A 93 -13.86 -11.06 -11.62
#